data_AF-A0A679F2Y6-F1
#
_entry.id   AF-A0A679F2Y6-F1
#
_cell.length_a   1.000
_cell.length_b   1.000
_cell.length_c   1.000
_cell.angle_alpha   90.00
_cell.angle_beta   90.00
_cell.angle_gamma   90.00
#
_symmetry.space_group_name_H-M   'P 1'
#
loop_
_entity.id
_entity.type
_entity.pdbx_description
1 polymer ?
#
loop_
_entity_poly.entity_id
_entity_poly.type
_entity_poly.pdbx_seq_one_letter_code
_entity_poly.pdbx_strand_id
1 'polypeptide(L)'
;MRKLIGLVSALFVSDATVALAAEWPAKQISTRLGMVTFEAQRIIPRAFDDHPVLRLLIGKKKFDFDSETNVVYLPADAKIATKLNMSPFAKEPIESYRQGIAEILSQIESAAVFREALKGDGAALDKVAAAFDALRSAMREALPRGELLAGYPDPD
;
A
#
# COMPACT_ATOMS: atom_id res chain seq x y z
N MET A 1 -61.93 -15.83 -5.14
CA MET A 1 -61.73 -14.67 -6.06
C MET A 1 -60.29 -14.71 -6.56
N ARG A 2 -60.05 -15.11 -7.83
CA ARG A 2 -59.42 -14.36 -8.95
C ARG A 2 -57.96 -13.88 -8.71
N LYS A 3 -56.95 -14.55 -9.31
CA LYS A 3 -56.14 -14.25 -10.55
C LYS A 3 -54.69 -13.85 -10.15
N LEU A 4 -53.62 -14.60 -10.48
CA LEU A 4 -52.83 -14.76 -11.75
C LEU A 4 -51.86 -13.61 -12.10
N ILE A 5 -50.58 -13.98 -12.35
CA ILE A 5 -49.54 -13.35 -13.23
C ILE A 5 -48.72 -12.20 -12.58
N GLY A 6 -47.39 -12.08 -12.69
CA GLY A 6 -46.41 -12.77 -13.54
C GLY A 6 -44.94 -12.39 -13.27
N LEU A 7 -44.07 -13.07 -14.00
CA LEU A 7 -42.61 -12.96 -14.13
C LEU A 7 -42.17 -11.63 -14.81
N VAL A 8 -40.90 -11.21 -14.65
CA VAL A 8 -39.92 -10.80 -15.70
C VAL A 8 -38.81 -9.86 -15.15
N SER A 9 -37.58 -10.39 -15.16
CA SER A 9 -36.28 -9.87 -15.63
C SER A 9 -35.78 -8.42 -15.38
N ALA A 10 -34.57 -8.37 -14.79
CA ALA A 10 -33.31 -7.77 -15.29
C ALA A 10 -33.16 -6.26 -15.65
N LEU A 11 -32.03 -5.71 -15.18
CA LEU A 11 -31.25 -4.54 -15.64
C LEU A 11 -31.89 -3.12 -15.57
N PHE A 12 -31.28 -2.22 -14.80
CA PHE A 12 -30.46 -1.09 -15.30
C PHE A 12 -30.16 -0.11 -14.14
N VAL A 13 -28.88 0.24 -13.99
CA VAL A 13 -28.45 1.44 -13.26
C VAL A 13 -28.98 2.63 -14.04
N SER A 14 -29.87 3.41 -13.42
CA SER A 14 -30.45 4.64 -13.98
C SER A 14 -30.05 5.82 -13.10
N ASP A 15 -29.07 6.58 -13.59
CA ASP A 15 -29.04 8.05 -13.69
C ASP A 15 -29.93 8.88 -12.73
N ALA A 16 -29.81 8.67 -11.43
CA ALA A 16 -30.38 9.53 -10.38
C ALA A 16 -29.38 9.86 -9.25
N THR A 17 -28.16 9.32 -9.32
CA THR A 17 -27.17 9.43 -8.23
C THR A 17 -26.36 10.73 -8.27
N VAL A 18 -26.53 11.57 -9.29
CA VAL A 18 -25.73 12.81 -9.44
C VAL A 18 -26.38 14.02 -8.73
N ALA A 19 -27.63 13.93 -8.29
CA ALA A 19 -28.37 15.09 -7.75
C ALA A 19 -28.45 15.18 -6.22
N LEU A 20 -27.76 14.31 -5.46
CA LEU A 20 -27.79 14.31 -3.98
C LEU A 20 -26.45 14.69 -3.33
N ALA A 21 -25.60 15.43 -4.05
CA ALA A 21 -24.28 15.87 -3.57
C ALA A 21 -24.30 17.23 -2.85
N ALA A 22 -25.43 17.93 -2.81
CA ALA A 22 -25.55 19.20 -2.12
C ALA A 22 -26.29 19.01 -0.80
N GLU A 23 -25.55 19.18 0.30
CA GLU A 23 -26.05 19.31 1.68
C GLU A 23 -26.45 18.03 2.39
N TRP A 24 -25.44 17.25 2.80
CA TRP A 24 -25.59 16.33 3.93
C TRP A 24 -24.49 16.56 4.96
N PRO A 25 -24.80 16.58 6.28
CA PRO A 25 -23.81 16.77 7.32
C PRO A 25 -22.99 15.47 7.42
N ALA A 26 -21.75 15.53 6.94
CA ALA A 26 -20.81 14.42 6.78
C ALA A 26 -20.60 13.53 8.04
N LYS A 27 -21.02 13.97 9.22
CA LYS A 27 -20.86 13.23 10.48
C LYS A 27 -21.87 12.09 10.71
N GLN A 28 -23.06 12.10 10.11
CA GLN A 28 -24.10 11.09 10.40
C GLN A 28 -24.15 9.92 9.40
N ILE A 29 -23.52 10.05 8.23
CA ILE A 29 -23.55 9.02 7.18
C ILE A 29 -22.52 7.91 7.46
N SER A 30 -21.37 8.24 8.04
CA SER A 30 -20.32 7.24 8.31
C SER A 30 -20.70 6.17 9.34
N THR A 31 -21.70 6.45 10.19
CA THR A 31 -22.17 5.50 11.21
C THR A 31 -23.23 4.52 10.68
N ARG A 32 -23.90 4.84 9.57
CA ARG A 32 -24.97 3.99 8.98
C ARG A 32 -24.54 3.21 7.74
N LEU A 33 -23.49 3.65 7.05
CA LEU A 33 -22.83 2.86 6.04
C LEU A 33 -21.58 2.27 6.70
N GLY A 34 -21.50 0.96 6.88
CA GLY A 34 -20.27 0.27 7.31
C GLY A 34 -19.18 0.40 6.25
N MET A 35 -18.67 1.62 6.06
CA MET A 35 -17.64 1.93 5.08
C MET A 35 -16.33 1.33 5.58
N VAL A 36 -15.78 0.43 4.78
CA VAL A 36 -14.40 -0.04 4.96
C VAL A 36 -13.48 1.16 4.85
N THR A 37 -12.79 1.49 5.94
CA THR A 37 -11.78 2.55 5.93
C THR A 37 -10.45 1.97 5.46
N PHE A 38 -9.87 2.59 4.43
CA PHE A 38 -8.53 2.29 3.97
C PHE A 38 -7.59 3.42 4.39
N GLU A 39 -6.40 3.06 4.85
CA GLU A 39 -5.35 3.99 5.24
C GLU A 39 -4.11 3.81 4.36
N ALA A 40 -3.38 4.92 4.16
CA ALA A 40 -2.17 4.96 3.37
C ALA A 40 -1.00 4.32 4.15
N GLN A 41 -0.68 3.07 3.81
CA GLN A 41 0.52 2.39 4.27
C GLN A 41 1.73 2.85 3.46
N ARG A 42 2.77 3.33 4.14
CA ARG A 42 4.08 3.52 3.51
C ARG A 42 4.76 2.17 3.35
N ILE A 43 5.22 1.88 2.13
CA ILE A 43 5.90 0.62 1.78
C ILE A 43 7.30 0.58 2.38
N ILE A 44 8.09 1.64 2.15
CA ILE A 44 9.37 1.85 2.82
C ILE A 44 9.16 2.87 3.94
N PRO A 45 9.23 2.46 5.22
CA PRO A 45 9.04 3.35 6.37
C PRO A 45 10.16 4.39 6.50
N ARG A 46 9.84 5.55 7.10
CA ARG A 46 10.83 6.60 7.39
C ARG A 46 11.94 6.18 8.35
N ALA A 47 11.74 5.09 9.09
CA ALA A 47 12.77 4.52 9.96
C ALA A 47 14.06 4.07 9.21
N PHE A 48 14.06 4.08 7.87
CA PHE A 48 15.21 3.78 7.02
C PHE A 48 15.82 5.03 6.36
N ASP A 49 15.46 6.25 6.78
CA ASP A 49 15.93 7.48 6.15
C ASP A 49 17.45 7.69 6.25
N ASP A 50 18.06 7.15 7.29
CA ASP A 50 19.49 7.17 7.55
C ASP A 50 20.26 6.02 6.87
N HIS A 51 19.57 5.01 6.33
CA HIS A 51 20.19 3.87 5.66
C HIS A 51 21.02 4.33 4.45
N PRO A 52 22.29 3.88 4.27
CA PRO A 52 23.18 4.38 3.22
C PRO A 52 22.59 4.33 1.80
N VAL A 53 21.91 3.23 1.45
CA VAL A 53 21.17 3.08 0.19
C VAL A 53 20.12 4.18 0.00
N LEU A 54 19.29 4.43 1.02
CA LEU A 54 18.22 5.43 0.96
C LEU A 54 18.79 6.85 0.88
N ARG A 55 19.83 7.15 1.67
CA ARG A 55 20.54 8.44 1.60
C ARG A 55 21.10 8.72 0.20
N LEU A 56 21.70 7.72 -0.44
CA LEU A 56 22.19 7.83 -1.81
C LEU A 56 21.05 8.12 -2.79
N LEU A 57 19.98 7.32 -2.75
CA LEU A 57 18.86 7.45 -3.69
C LEU A 57 18.11 8.77 -3.52
N ILE A 58 17.86 9.21 -2.28
CA ILE A 58 17.23 10.51 -1.99
C ILE A 58 18.14 11.65 -2.46
N GLY A 59 19.44 11.59 -2.12
CA GLY A 59 20.42 12.60 -2.55
C GLY A 59 20.54 12.72 -4.07
N LYS A 60 20.23 11.65 -4.80
CA LYS A 60 20.21 11.60 -6.27
C LYS A 60 18.80 11.74 -6.87
N LYS A 61 17.78 12.04 -6.06
CA LYS A 61 16.37 12.20 -6.46
C LYS A 61 15.79 10.97 -7.17
N LYS A 62 16.26 9.77 -6.82
CA LYS A 62 15.77 8.48 -7.32
C LYS A 62 14.70 7.87 -6.40
N PHE A 63 14.53 8.40 -5.18
CA PHE A 63 13.50 7.99 -4.24
C PHE A 63 13.00 9.17 -3.42
N ASP A 64 11.72 9.14 -3.07
CA ASP A 64 11.04 10.06 -2.16
C ASP A 64 10.08 9.28 -1.26
N PHE A 65 10.20 9.46 0.06
CA PHE A 65 9.34 8.80 1.04
C PHE A 65 7.87 9.20 0.90
N ASP A 66 7.59 10.43 0.46
CA ASP A 66 6.24 11.00 0.31
C ASP A 66 5.64 10.76 -1.08
N SER A 67 6.38 10.10 -1.99
CA SER A 67 5.86 9.72 -3.29
C SER A 67 4.70 8.73 -3.18
N GLU A 68 3.68 8.90 -4.02
CA GLU A 68 2.57 7.94 -4.17
C GLU A 68 3.06 6.52 -4.55
N THR A 69 4.22 6.43 -5.20
CA THR A 69 4.84 5.15 -5.54
C THR A 69 5.30 4.37 -4.30
N ASN A 70 5.52 5.05 -3.17
CA ASN A 70 5.87 4.46 -1.87
C ASN A 70 4.63 4.23 -0.98
N VAL A 71 3.41 4.36 -1.51
CA VAL A 71 2.16 4.23 -0.73
C VAL A 71 1.26 3.15 -1.33
N VAL A 72 0.67 2.33 -0.48
CA VAL A 72 -0.44 1.42 -0.81
C VAL A 72 -1.57 1.61 0.18
N TYR A 73 -2.81 1.46 -0.26
CA TYR A 73 -3.98 1.61 0.62
C TYR A 73 -4.38 0.25 1.18
N LEU A 74 -4.41 0.13 2.50
CA LEU A 74 -4.74 -1.10 3.22
C LEU A 74 -5.93 -0.89 4.17
N PRO A 75 -6.75 -1.92 4.45
CA PRO A 75 -7.84 -1.80 5.40
C PRO A 75 -7.33 -1.45 6.80
N ALA A 76 -7.92 -0.43 7.43
CA ALA A 76 -7.57 -0.01 8.78
C ALA A 76 -8.08 -1.00 9.86
N ASP A 77 -9.17 -1.71 9.55
CA ASP A 77 -9.73 -2.74 10.42
C ASP A 77 -9.13 -4.11 10.06
N ALA A 78 -8.49 -4.74 11.04
CA ALA A 78 -7.83 -6.03 10.87
C ALA A 78 -8.79 -7.18 10.54
N LYS A 79 -10.03 -7.16 11.04
CA LYS A 79 -11.06 -8.16 10.68
C LYS A 79 -11.49 -8.00 9.23
N ILE A 80 -11.59 -6.76 8.76
CA ILE A 80 -11.89 -6.50 7.35
C ILE A 80 -10.73 -6.93 6.47
N ALA A 81 -9.48 -6.68 6.88
CA ALA A 81 -8.29 -7.14 6.17
C ALA A 81 -8.26 -8.67 6.03
N THR A 82 -8.53 -9.42 7.10
CA THR A 82 -8.63 -10.88 7.08
C THR A 82 -9.69 -11.35 6.08
N LYS A 83 -10.90 -10.76 6.12
CA LYS A 83 -12.00 -11.11 5.19
C LYS A 83 -11.68 -10.82 3.73
N LEU A 84 -10.89 -9.78 3.46
CA LEU A 84 -10.47 -9.41 2.11
C LEU A 84 -9.18 -10.11 1.66
N ASN A 85 -8.58 -10.94 2.51
CA ASN A 85 -7.26 -11.54 2.29
C ASN A 85 -6.19 -10.49 1.93
N MET A 86 -6.18 -9.38 2.66
CA MET A 86 -5.21 -8.30 2.51
C MET A 86 -4.37 -8.16 3.78
N SER A 87 -3.19 -7.55 3.65
CA SER A 87 -2.50 -7.03 4.84
C SER A 87 -3.36 -5.97 5.53
N PRO A 88 -3.52 -5.99 6.86
CA PRO A 88 -4.04 -4.85 7.57
C PRO A 88 -3.05 -3.69 7.49
N PHE A 89 -3.58 -2.46 7.52
CA PHE A 89 -2.78 -1.27 7.78
C PHE A 89 -2.14 -1.37 9.17
N ALA A 90 -0.90 -0.90 9.28
CA ALA A 90 -0.23 -0.77 10.56
C ALA A 90 0.47 0.58 10.64
N LYS A 91 0.13 1.37 11.66
CA LYS A 91 0.82 2.62 11.96
C LYS A 91 2.33 2.38 12.14
N GLU A 92 2.66 1.31 12.85
CA GLU A 92 4.02 0.79 12.99
C GLU A 92 4.06 -0.62 12.42
N PRO A 93 4.77 -0.85 11.30
CA PRO A 93 4.88 -2.19 10.74
C PRO A 93 5.52 -3.18 11.71
N ILE A 94 5.04 -4.43 11.67
CA ILE A 94 5.57 -5.53 12.49
C ILE A 94 7.08 -5.71 12.26
N GLU A 95 7.75 -6.26 13.26
CA GLU A 95 9.21 -6.37 13.26
C GLU A 95 9.75 -7.15 12.04
N SER A 96 9.11 -8.26 11.66
CA SER A 96 9.51 -9.06 10.50
C SER A 96 9.44 -8.28 9.18
N TYR A 97 8.46 -7.37 9.04
CA TYR A 97 8.34 -6.47 7.89
C TYR A 97 9.56 -5.55 7.80
N ARG A 98 9.95 -4.94 8.93
CA ARG A 98 11.13 -4.06 8.99
C ARG A 98 12.43 -4.83 8.78
N GLN A 99 12.56 -6.02 9.37
CA GLN A 99 13.76 -6.86 9.22
C GLN A 99 13.97 -7.29 7.76
N GLY A 100 12.91 -7.69 7.05
CA GLY A 100 13.02 -8.06 5.63
C GLY A 100 13.50 -6.91 4.75
N ILE A 101 13.01 -5.69 5.00
CA ILE A 101 13.53 -4.48 4.31
C ILE A 101 15.00 -4.26 4.65
N ALA A 102 15.36 -4.29 5.93
CA ALA A 102 16.73 -4.06 6.39
C ALA A 102 17.72 -5.05 5.77
N GLU A 103 17.33 -6.33 5.66
CA GLU A 103 18.14 -7.38 5.06
C GLU A 103 18.42 -7.09 3.58
N ILE A 104 17.39 -6.76 2.80
CA ILE A 104 17.55 -6.50 1.36
C ILE A 104 18.34 -5.21 1.13
N LEU A 105 18.11 -4.17 1.94
CA LEU A 105 18.91 -2.94 1.86
C LEU A 105 20.39 -3.20 2.21
N SER A 106 20.67 -4.05 3.20
CA SER A 106 22.03 -4.47 3.54
C SER A 106 22.70 -5.25 2.42
N GLN A 107 21.94 -6.11 1.72
CA GLN A 107 22.45 -6.83 0.53
C GLN A 107 22.82 -5.85 -0.59
N ILE A 108 21.96 -4.86 -0.87
CA ILE A 108 22.24 -3.81 -1.87
C ILE A 108 23.49 -3.02 -1.47
N GLU A 109 23.60 -2.60 -0.20
CA GLU A 109 24.74 -1.85 0.31
C GLU A 109 26.07 -2.62 0.17
N SER A 110 26.05 -3.92 0.46
CA SER A 110 27.24 -4.77 0.40
C SER A 110 27.75 -5.01 -1.03
N ALA A 111 26.91 -4.79 -2.05
CA ALA A 111 27.23 -5.09 -3.43
C ALA A 111 28.27 -4.11 -4.02
N ALA A 112 29.17 -4.63 -4.87
CA ALA A 112 30.20 -3.80 -5.53
C ALA A 112 29.59 -2.63 -6.33
N VAL A 113 28.41 -2.84 -6.92
CA VAL A 113 27.69 -1.81 -7.67
C VAL A 113 27.30 -0.60 -6.80
N PHE A 114 27.00 -0.80 -5.51
CA PHE A 114 26.71 0.30 -4.60
C PHE A 114 27.96 1.15 -4.34
N ARG A 115 29.13 0.52 -4.18
CA ARG A 115 30.40 1.23 -4.03
C ARG A 115 30.74 2.07 -5.26
N GLU A 116 30.51 1.54 -6.46
CA GLU A 116 30.73 2.32 -7.69
C GLU A 116 29.72 3.47 -7.82
N ALA A 117 28.46 3.26 -7.44
CA ALA A 117 27.47 4.33 -7.39
C ALA A 117 27.87 5.45 -6.43
N LEU A 118 28.44 5.13 -5.26
CA LEU A 118 28.98 6.11 -4.31
C LEU A 118 30.14 6.94 -4.90
N LYS A 119 30.94 6.37 -5.79
CA LYS A 119 32.01 7.09 -6.51
C LYS A 119 31.48 7.98 -7.65
N GLY A 120 30.18 7.94 -7.92
CA GLY A 120 29.52 8.76 -8.94
C GLY A 120 29.30 8.05 -10.28
N ASP A 121 29.51 6.74 -10.37
CA ASP A 121 29.13 5.97 -11.56
C ASP A 121 27.60 5.98 -11.73
N GLY A 122 27.13 6.64 -12.78
CA GLY A 122 25.70 6.77 -13.07
C GLY A 122 25.03 5.45 -13.45
N ALA A 123 25.73 4.57 -14.20
CA ALA A 123 25.18 3.27 -14.57
C ALA A 123 25.08 2.34 -13.35
N ALA A 124 26.03 2.46 -12.42
CA ALA A 124 25.95 1.77 -11.14
C ALA A 124 24.80 2.31 -10.27
N LEU A 125 24.60 3.63 -10.22
CA LEU A 125 23.48 4.25 -9.53
C LEU A 125 22.13 3.77 -10.07
N ASP A 126 21.98 3.67 -11.40
CA ASP A 126 20.74 3.17 -12.01
C ASP A 126 20.46 1.70 -11.65
N LYS A 127 21.49 0.87 -11.54
CA LYS A 127 21.35 -0.51 -11.06
C LYS A 127 20.92 -0.60 -9.60
N VAL A 128 21.48 0.25 -8.73
CA VAL A 128 21.07 0.34 -7.31
C VAL A 128 19.61 0.79 -7.22
N ALA A 129 19.22 1.82 -7.97
CA ALA A 129 17.85 2.31 -8.02
C ALA A 129 16.87 1.21 -8.50
N ALA A 130 17.24 0.47 -9.56
CA ALA A 130 16.44 -0.63 -10.07
C ALA A 130 16.26 -1.76 -9.04
N ALA A 131 17.31 -2.12 -8.31
CA ALA A 131 17.22 -3.14 -7.26
C ALA A 131 16.29 -2.71 -6.10
N PHE A 132 16.41 -1.45 -5.67
CA PHE A 132 15.53 -0.87 -4.66
C PHE A 132 14.07 -0.78 -5.14
N ASP A 133 13.84 -0.36 -6.39
CA ASP A 133 12.50 -0.28 -6.96
C ASP A 133 11.86 -1.66 -7.13
N ALA A 134 12.66 -2.69 -7.43
CA ALA A 134 12.18 -4.08 -7.46
C ALA A 134 11.68 -4.53 -6.08
N LEU A 135 12.42 -4.23 -5.00
CA LEU A 135 11.97 -4.47 -3.62
C LEU A 135 10.63 -3.76 -3.36
N ARG A 136 10.58 -2.45 -3.58
CA ARG A 136 9.37 -1.64 -3.31
C ARG A 136 8.17 -2.15 -4.13
N SER A 137 8.38 -2.51 -5.39
CA SER A 137 7.32 -2.99 -6.28
C SER A 137 6.79 -4.36 -5.84
N ALA A 138 7.68 -5.30 -5.49
CA ALA A 138 7.29 -6.60 -4.95
C ALA A 138 6.43 -6.45 -3.67
N MET A 139 6.85 -5.58 -2.75
CA MET A 139 6.09 -5.29 -1.53
C MET A 139 4.74 -4.63 -1.83
N ARG A 140 4.69 -3.69 -2.79
CA ARG A 140 3.45 -3.02 -3.24
C ARG A 140 2.42 -4.03 -3.74
N GLU A 141 2.88 -5.09 -4.39
CA GLU A 141 2.02 -6.15 -4.91
C GLU A 141 1.64 -7.18 -3.85
N ALA A 142 2.54 -7.53 -2.94
CA ALA A 142 2.32 -8.56 -1.93
C ALA A 142 1.35 -8.10 -0.81
N LEU A 143 1.40 -6.82 -0.43
CA LEU A 143 0.57 -6.27 0.66
C LEU A 143 -0.94 -6.38 0.38
N PRO A 144 -1.47 -5.95 -0.78
CA PRO A 144 -2.89 -6.13 -1.12
C PRO A 144 -3.32 -7.59 -1.30
N ARG A 145 -2.38 -8.53 -1.46
CA ARG A 145 -2.67 -9.96 -1.62
C ARG A 145 -2.58 -10.73 -0.29
N GLY A 146 -2.19 -10.06 0.80
CA GLY A 146 -1.96 -10.71 2.09
C GLY A 146 -0.73 -11.63 2.12
N GLU A 147 0.11 -11.63 1.08
CA GLU A 147 1.36 -12.41 0.99
C GLU A 147 2.47 -11.80 1.85
N LEU A 148 2.39 -10.49 2.07
CA LEU A 148 3.22 -9.74 3.01
C LEU A 148 2.30 -9.04 4.01
N LEU A 149 2.69 -9.01 5.28
CA LEU A 149 1.91 -8.41 6.36
C LEU A 149 2.65 -7.21 6.95
N ALA A 150 2.04 -6.03 6.86
CA ALA A 150 2.48 -4.83 7.57
C ALA A 150 2.02 -4.86 9.04
N GLY A 151 0.81 -5.36 9.30
CA GLY A 151 0.24 -5.51 10.65
C GLY A 151 -0.13 -6.95 10.97
N TYR A 152 -0.41 -7.23 12.24
CA TYR A 152 -0.96 -8.53 12.63
C TYR A 152 -2.42 -8.64 12.15
N PRO A 153 -2.77 -9.71 11.40
CA PRO A 153 -4.17 -9.99 11.09
C PRO A 153 -4.92 -10.35 12.37
N ASP A 154 -6.22 -10.11 12.39
CA ASP A 154 -7.10 -10.59 13.47
C ASP A 154 -7.50 -12.04 13.11
N PRO A 155 -7.14 -13.05 13.92
CA PRO A 155 -7.64 -14.40 13.71
C PRO A 155 -9.14 -14.41 13.99
N ASP A 156 -9.94 -14.84 13.00
CA ASP A 156 -11.39 -15.04 13.17
C ASP A 156 -11.73 -15.97 14.35
#